data_AF-A0A6V7IRG5-F1
#
_entry.id   AF-A0A6V7IRG5-F1
#
_cell.length_a   1.000
_cell.length_b   1.000
_cell.length_c   1.000
_cell.angle_alpha   90.00
_cell.angle_beta   90.00
_cell.angle_gamma   90.00
#
_symmetry.space_group_name_H-M   'P 1'
#
loop_
_entity.id
_entity.type
_entity.pdbx_description
1 polymer ?
#
loop_
_entity_poly.entity_id
_entity_poly.type
_entity_poly.pdbx_seq_one_letter_code
_entity_poly.pdbx_strand_id
1 'polypeptide(L)' 'TKMIRHSNTGHCLSIPQPGDTAQPVLSPCDPHNMGQKWIMKSKFKWQAS' A
#
# COMPACT_ATOMS: atom_id res chain seq x y z
N THR A 1 -2.70 -1.30 12.24
CA THR A 1 -2.75 -1.09 10.77
C THR A 1 -1.97 0.17 10.44
N LYS A 2 -1.10 0.18 9.43
CA LYS A 2 -0.28 1.36 9.08
C LYS A 2 -0.34 1.62 7.56
N MET A 3 -0.18 2.88 7.17
CA MET A 3 0.00 3.26 5.76
C MET A 3 1.44 2.98 5.33
N ILE A 4 1.62 2.61 4.06
CA ILE A 4 2.94 2.41 3.45
C ILE A 4 3.20 3.61 2.54
N ARG A 5 4.10 4.50 2.95
CA ARG A 5 4.47 5.69 2.18
C ARG A 5 5.67 5.37 1.30
N HIS A 6 5.57 5.70 0.02
CA HIS A 6 6.67 5.64 -0.92
C HIS A 6 7.57 6.87 -0.74
N SER A 7 8.83 6.66 -0.35
CA SER A 7 9.74 7.76 0.01
C SER A 7 10.03 8.73 -1.14
N ASN A 8 10.12 8.22 -2.38
CA ASN A 8 10.49 9.05 -3.54
C ASN A 8 9.36 9.98 -3.99
N THR A 9 8.10 9.52 -3.95
CA THR A 9 6.96 10.32 -4.42
C THR A 9 6.17 10.95 -3.26
N GLY A 10 6.32 10.43 -2.04
CA GLY A 10 5.54 10.85 -0.89
C GLY A 10 4.11 10.30 -0.84
N HIS A 11 3.68 9.55 -1.86
CA HIS A 11 2.36 8.92 -1.96
C HIS A 11 2.25 7.65 -1.11
N CYS A 12 1.03 7.22 -0.83
CA CYS A 12 0.74 6.00 -0.09
C CYS A 12 0.27 4.87 -1.00
N LEU A 13 0.68 3.65 -0.68
CA LEU A 13 0.19 2.45 -1.33
C LEU A 13 -1.30 2.28 -1.03
N SER A 14 -2.11 2.11 -2.07
CA SER A 14 -3.57 2.00 -1.98
C SER A 14 -4.06 0.81 -2.80
N ILE A 15 -5.18 0.23 -2.35
CA ILE A 15 -5.97 -0.66 -3.17
C ILE A 15 -6.46 0.14 -4.40
N PRO A 16 -6.41 -0.44 -5.61
CA PRO A 16 -6.97 0.15 -6.84
C PRO A 16 -8.49 0.35 -6.73
N GLN A 17 -9.06 1.10 -7.68
CA GLN A 17 -10.50 1.31 -7.73
C GLN A 17 -11.26 -0.03 -7.83
N PRO A 18 -12.49 -0.11 -7.26
CA PRO A 18 -13.30 -1.31 -7.35
C PRO A 18 -13.51 -1.72 -8.82
N GLY A 19 -12.92 -2.83 -9.24
CA GLY A 19 -13.01 -3.35 -10.61
C GLY A 19 -11.67 -3.68 -11.27
N ASP A 20 -10.58 -3.09 -10.78
CA ASP A 20 -9.21 -3.42 -11.24
C ASP A 20 -8.48 -4.11 -10.09
N THR A 21 -8.25 -5.41 -10.18
CA THR A 21 -7.61 -6.22 -9.12
C THR A 21 -6.13 -6.46 -9.38
N ALA A 22 -5.57 -5.92 -10.46
CA ALA A 22 -4.28 -6.38 -10.96
C ALA A 22 -3.08 -5.75 -10.24
N GLN A 23 -3.17 -4.51 -9.77
CA GLN A 23 -2.02 -3.84 -9.16
C GLN A 23 -2.37 -2.77 -8.12
N PRO A 24 -1.70 -2.76 -6.95
CA PRO A 24 -1.80 -1.65 -6.00
C PRO A 24 -1.21 -0.38 -6.62
N VAL A 25 -1.88 0.74 -6.34
CA VAL A 25 -1.53 2.05 -6.91
C VAL A 25 -0.95 2.96 -5.83
N LEU A 26 -0.19 3.97 -6.27
CA LEU A 26 0.24 5.07 -5.40
C LEU A 26 -0.77 6.21 -5.50
N SER A 27 -1.37 6.59 -4.38
CA SER A 27 -2.32 7.73 -4.31
C SER A 27 -1.94 8.68 -3.16
N PRO A 28 -2.43 9.94 -3.17
CA PRO A 28 -2.20 10.86 -2.07
C PRO A 28 -2.58 10.21 -0.73
N CYS A 29 -1.74 10.37 0.28
CA CYS A 29 -1.95 9.75 1.59
C CYS A 29 -3.20 10.34 2.26
N ASP A 30 -4.15 9.47 2.63
CA ASP A 30 -5.37 9.81 3.32
C ASP A 30 -5.60 8.86 4.51
N PRO A 31 -5.53 9.35 5.75
CA PRO A 31 -5.73 8.52 6.94
C PRO A 31 -7.16 7.97 7.09
N HIS A 32 -8.14 8.56 6.41
CA HIS A 32 -9.53 8.09 6.40
C HIS A 32 -9.76 6.99 5.34
N ASN A 33 -8.86 6.87 4.36
CA ASN A 33 -8.96 5.85 3.32
C ASN A 33 -8.57 4.47 3.84
N MET A 34 -9.56 3.59 4.01
CA MET A 34 -9.35 2.21 4.43
C MET A 34 -8.51 1.39 3.43
N GLY A 35 -8.55 1.74 2.15
CA GLY A 35 -7.75 1.10 1.09
C GLY A 35 -6.25 1.36 1.21
N GLN A 36 -5.82 2.30 2.06
CA GLN A 36 -4.41 2.58 2.34
C GLN A 36 -3.92 1.96 3.66
N LYS A 37 -4.78 1.26 4.39
CA LYS A 37 -4.46 0.65 5.68
C LYS A 37 -4.03 -0.80 5.50
N TRP A 38 -2.72 -1.04 5.58
CA TRP A 38 -2.14 -2.37 5.38
C TRP A 38 -1.91 -3.11 6.70
N ILE A 39 -2.19 -4.42 6.68
CA ILE A 39 -1.86 -5.36 7.76
C ILE A 39 -0.74 -6.26 7.24
N MET A 40 0.46 -6.14 7.82
CA MET A 40 1.53 -7.10 7.54
C MET A 40 1.28 -8.38 8.34
N LYS A 41 0.89 -9.46 7.65
CA LYS A 41 0.61 -10.76 8.27
C LYS A 41 1.81 -11.73 8.31
N SER A 42 2.94 -11.36 7.72
CA SER A 42 4.11 -12.23 7.57
C SER A 42 5.34 -11.68 8.30
N LYS A 43 6.18 -12.59 8.84
CA LYS A 43 7.59 -12.31 9.13
C LYS A 43 8.32 -12.19 7.79
N PHE A 44 8.13 -11.07 7.11
CA PHE A 44 8.68 -10.83 5.78
C PHE A 44 10.20 -11.06 5.80
N LYS A 45 10.65 -12.14 5.16
CA LYS A 45 12.07 -12.42 4.94
C LYS A 45 12.41 -11.91 3.55
N TRP A 46 13.24 -10.87 3.47
CA TRP A 46 13.87 -10.49 2.22
C TRP A 46 14.72 -11.69 1.75
N GLN A 47 14.34 -12.30 0.63
CA GLN A 47 15.21 -13.22 -0.11
C GLN A 47 15.50 -12.56 -1.45
N ALA A 48 16.77 -12.22 -1.68
CA ALA A 48 17.27 -11.92 -3.01
C ALA A 48 17.55 -13.26 -3.70
N SER A 49 17.15 -13.40 -4.96
CA SER A 49 17.54 -14.51 -5.84
C SER A 49 18.89 -14.23 -6.48
#